data_AF-A0A975RXE5-F1
#
_entry.id   AF-A0A975RXE5-F1
#
_cell.length_a   1.000
_cell.length_b   1.000
_cell.length_c   1.000
_cell.angle_alpha   90.00
_cell.angle_beta   90.00
_cell.angle_gamma   90.00
#
_symmetry.space_group_name_H-M   'P 1'
#
loop_
_entity.id
_entity.type
_entity.pdbx_description
1 polymer ?
#
loop_
_entity_poly.entity_id
_entity_poly.type
_entity_poly.pdbx_seq_one_letter_code
_entity_poly.pdbx_strand_id
1 'polypeptide(L)' 'MANVLTSGAWLSAPTKKPSFFARLLRVQIESRQRRADRLVEQYLATRGLQKLSDDTERQIERLLLKAGQ' A
#
# COMPACT_ATOMS: atom_id res chain seq x y z
N MET A 1 20.02 48.30 11.11
CA MET A 1 19.17 47.84 12.23
C MET A 1 18.03 47.04 11.63
N ALA A 2 17.93 45.77 12.01
CA ALA A 2 16.98 44.82 11.46
C ALA A 2 15.58 45.09 12.02
N ASN A 3 14.58 45.14 11.16
CA ASN A 3 13.20 44.90 11.56
C ASN A 3 12.62 43.82 10.64
N VAL A 4 12.85 42.58 11.08
CA VAL A 4 12.27 41.35 10.55
C VAL A 4 10.87 41.23 11.16
N LEU A 5 9.85 41.80 10.51
CA LEU A 5 8.46 41.61 10.91
C LEU A 5 7.54 41.53 9.70
N THR A 6 7.56 40.39 9.01
CA THR A 6 6.38 39.82 8.34
C THR A 6 6.51 38.29 8.35
N SER A 7 6.49 37.71 9.55
CA SER A 7 6.12 36.30 9.73
C SER A 7 4.61 36.19 9.51
N GLY A 8 4.19 36.14 8.25
CA GLY A 8 2.76 36.13 7.90
C GLY A 8 2.41 35.39 6.61
N ALA A 9 3.38 34.78 5.94
CA ALA A 9 3.13 33.94 4.78
C ALA A 9 3.81 32.59 4.98
N TRP A 10 3.32 31.80 5.93
CA TRP A 10 3.36 30.36 5.76
C TRP A 10 2.57 30.08 4.49
N LEU A 11 3.30 30.05 3.38
CA LEU A 11 2.88 29.46 2.13
C LEU A 11 2.54 28.01 2.46
N SER A 12 1.32 27.78 2.94
CA SER A 12 0.61 26.54 2.71
C SER A 12 0.44 26.46 1.20
N ALA A 13 1.53 26.09 0.51
CA ALA A 13 1.45 25.71 -0.88
C ALA A 13 0.34 24.65 -0.91
N PRO A 14 -0.76 24.88 -1.64
CA PRO A 14 -1.78 23.86 -1.76
C PRO A 14 -1.04 22.68 -2.38
N THR A 15 -0.84 21.61 -1.59
CA THR A 15 -0.17 20.41 -2.06
C THR A 15 -0.99 19.97 -3.26
N LYS A 16 -0.43 20.20 -4.46
CA LYS A 16 -1.14 20.08 -5.73
C LYS A 16 -1.90 18.75 -5.66
N LYS A 17 -3.22 18.78 -5.87
CA LYS A 17 -4.04 17.56 -5.91
C LYS A 17 -3.23 16.49 -6.64
N PRO A 18 -3.01 15.30 -6.04
CA PRO A 18 -2.12 14.31 -6.60
C PRO A 18 -2.48 14.13 -8.07
N SER A 19 -1.46 14.14 -8.92
CA SER A 19 -1.64 14.04 -10.37
C SER A 19 -2.54 12.85 -10.68
N PHE A 20 -3.26 12.91 -11.81
CA PHE A 20 -4.14 11.82 -12.22
C PHE A 20 -3.41 10.46 -12.16
N PHE A 21 -2.17 10.41 -12.62
CA PHE A 21 -1.31 9.23 -12.52
C PHE A 21 -0.99 8.83 -11.08
N ALA A 22 -0.68 9.77 -10.18
CA ALA A 22 -0.45 9.44 -8.78
C ALA A 22 -1.70 8.86 -8.10
N ARG A 23 -2.89 9.38 -8.43
CA ARG A 23 -4.16 8.81 -7.96
C ARG A 23 -4.41 7.42 -8.54
N LEU A 24 -4.14 7.22 -9.82
CA LEU A 24 -4.30 5.92 -10.49
C LEU A 24 -3.35 4.88 -9.91
N LEU A 25 -2.07 5.22 -9.70
CA LEU A 25 -1.08 4.35 -9.08
C LEU A 25 -1.50 3.94 -7.67
N ARG A 26 -2.02 4.88 -6.88
CA ARG A 26 -2.53 4.59 -5.54
C ARG A 26 -3.68 3.58 -5.58
N VAL A 27 -4.66 3.80 -6.45
CA VAL A 27 -5.79 2.87 -6.62
C VAL A 27 -5.30 1.49 -7.08
N GLN A 28 -4.32 1.43 -7.97
CA GLN A 28 -3.73 0.18 -8.43
C GLN A 28 -3.02 -0.58 -7.30
N ILE A 29 -2.23 0.12 -6.48
CA ILE A 29 -1.55 -0.46 -5.31
C ILE A 29 -2.59 -0.99 -4.30
N GLU A 30 -3.59 -0.17 -3.96
CA GLU A 30 -4.66 -0.56 -3.04
C GLU A 30 -5.45 -1.78 -3.57
N SER A 31 -5.72 -1.83 -4.89
CA SER A 31 -6.40 -2.98 -5.50
C SER A 31 -5.56 -4.26 -5.44
N ARG A 32 -4.23 -4.15 -5.62
CA ARG A 32 -3.29 -5.27 -5.51
C ARG A 32 -3.19 -5.77 -4.07
N GLN A 33 -3.14 -4.87 -3.09
CA GLN A 33 -3.16 -5.21 -1.67
C GLN A 33 -4.42 -5.99 -1.31
N ARG A 34 -5.62 -5.48 -1.65
CA ARG A 34 -6.88 -6.21 -1.38
C ARG A 34 -6.93 -7.57 -2.05
N ARG A 35 -6.34 -7.73 -3.24
CA ARG A 35 -6.25 -9.02 -3.92
C ARG A 35 -5.31 -9.97 -3.18
N ALA A 36 -4.16 -9.47 -2.71
CA ALA A 36 -3.24 -10.25 -1.89
C ALA A 36 -3.91 -10.71 -0.59
N ASP A 37 -4.60 -9.80 0.11
CA ASP A 37 -5.33 -10.10 1.35
C ASP A 37 -6.34 -11.24 1.14
N ARG A 38 -7.15 -11.16 0.07
CA ARG A 38 -8.12 -12.22 -0.27
C ARG A 38 -7.46 -13.57 -0.56
N LEU A 39 -6.30 -13.58 -1.22
CA LEU A 39 -5.58 -14.82 -1.50
C LEU A 39 -5.02 -15.44 -0.21
N VAL A 40 -4.52 -14.60 0.70
CA VAL A 40 -4.08 -15.05 2.03
C VAL A 40 -5.27 -15.60 2.82
N GLU A 41 -6.39 -14.89 2.86
CA GLU A 41 -7.62 -15.35 3.52
C GLU A 41 -8.12 -16.69 2.94
N GLN A 42 -8.18 -16.84 1.62
CA GLN A 42 -8.57 -18.10 0.98
C GLN A 42 -7.60 -19.23 1.31
N TYR A 43 -6.30 -18.95 1.28
CA TYR A 43 -5.28 -19.95 1.61
C TYR A 43 -5.41 -20.41 3.07
N LEU A 44 -5.60 -19.47 4.01
CA LEU A 44 -5.84 -19.77 5.43
C LEU A 44 -7.15 -20.53 5.64
N ALA A 45 -8.23 -20.15 4.95
CA ALA A 45 -9.51 -20.85 5.02
C ALA A 45 -9.44 -22.29 4.51
N THR A 46 -8.60 -22.56 3.50
CA THR A 46 -8.46 -23.89 2.89
C THR A 46 -7.54 -24.80 3.72
N ARG A 47 -6.47 -24.25 4.31
CA ARG A 47 -5.43 -25.03 5.00
C ARG A 47 -5.54 -25.02 6.53
N GLY A 48 -6.33 -24.11 7.10
CA GLY A 48 -6.41 -23.86 8.54
C GLY A 48 -5.18 -23.15 9.11
N LEU A 49 -5.33 -22.55 10.29
CA LEU A 49 -4.26 -21.85 11.02
C LEU A 49 -3.25 -22.78 11.72
N GLN A 50 -3.38 -24.10 11.57
CA GLN A 50 -2.66 -25.07 12.40
C GLN A 50 -1.14 -25.10 12.17
N LYS A 51 -0.63 -24.50 11.08
CA LYS A 51 0.83 -24.38 10.85
C LYS A 51 1.18 -23.16 9.98
N LEU A 52 1.14 -21.98 10.60
CA LEU A 52 1.91 -20.82 10.13
C LEU A 52 3.40 -21.12 10.41
N SER A 53 4.03 -21.83 9.49
CA SER A 53 5.46 -22.15 9.48
C SER A 53 6.10 -21.45 8.28
N ASP A 54 7.41 -21.25 8.28
CA ASP A 54 8.18 -20.63 7.18
C ASP A 54 7.84 -21.21 5.80
N ASP A 55 7.49 -22.51 5.71
CA ASP A 55 7.04 -23.13 4.46
C ASP A 55 5.67 -22.62 3.98
N THR A 56 4.76 -22.31 4.91
CA THR A 56 3.47 -21.67 4.61
C THR A 56 3.67 -20.27 4.08
N GLU A 57 4.57 -19.49 4.67
CA GLU A 57 4.90 -18.14 4.22
C GLU A 57 5.48 -18.17 2.80
N ARG A 58 6.45 -19.06 2.53
CA ARG A 58 6.99 -19.30 1.17
C ARG A 58 5.92 -19.71 0.17
N GLN A 59 4.90 -20.45 0.59
CA GLN A 59 3.83 -20.90 -0.29
C GLN A 59 2.85 -19.76 -0.61
N ILE A 60 2.56 -18.89 0.35
CA ILE A 60 1.80 -17.65 0.16
C ILE A 60 2.57 -16.71 -0.77
N GLU A 61 3.88 -16.50 -0.55
CA GLU A 61 4.73 -15.68 -1.43
C GLU A 61 4.68 -16.17 -2.88
N ARG A 62 4.81 -17.48 -3.11
CA ARG A 62 4.69 -18.07 -4.45
C ARG A 62 3.33 -17.80 -5.09
N LEU A 63 2.25 -17.88 -4.31
CA LEU A 63 0.89 -17.60 -4.81
C LEU A 63 0.73 -16.11 -5.18
N LEU A 64 1.27 -15.21 -4.37
CA LEU A 64 1.25 -13.77 -4.62
C LEU A 64 2.07 -13.40 -5.86
N LEU A 65 3.26 -14.00 -6.02
CA LEU A 65 4.10 -13.82 -7.21
C LEU A 65 3.40 -14.31 -8.48
N LYS A 66 2.76 -15.48 -8.43
CA LYS A 66 2.03 -16.05 -9.57
C LYS A 66 0.76 -15.24 -9.93
N ALA A 67 0.08 -14.65 -8.95
CA ALA A 67 -1.10 -13.83 -9.19
C ALA A 67 -0.77 -12.43 -9.75
N GLY A 68 0.49 -12.00 -9.64
CA GLY A 68 1.00 -10.71 -10.10
C GLY A 68 1.60 -10.71 -11.51
N GLN A 69 1.89 -11.89 -12.08
CA GLN A 69 2.15 -12.09 -13.52
C GLN A 69 0.85 -12.05 -14.31
#